data_AF-F2U6Q8-F1
#
_entry.id   AF-F2U6Q8-F1
#
_cell.length_a   1.000
_cell.length_b   1.000
_cell.length_c   1.000
_cell.angle_alpha   90.00
_cell.angle_beta   90.00
_cell.angle_gamma   90.00
#
_symmetry.space_group_name_H-M   'P 1'
#
loop_
_entity.id
_entity.type
_entity.pdbx_description
1 polymer ?
#
loop_
_entity_poly.entity_id
_entity_poly.type
_entity_poly.pdbx_seq_one_letter_code
_entity_poly.pdbx_strand_id
1 'polypeptide(L)'
;MSMPKGLANAVANKASEGSGLRSQQGDGWIQTQTSTFTNWVNVQLEKGGYPQAPDDGVVDFIKNGVALIQALEVASGKKFKRYNKNPKLRVHEIENVNHALDFIKEEGLTVVNIGSEDVVDGNTKLVLGLIWTIIYHYQIAAAFKNAPSANAKKNSAKDILLEWVNSQIPEYKISNFNKDWSDGRALCALVNKIGGEPWLIPNHREMHTESAKRNAQVAIDTANEHLAIPKVLEAEDLVNPALDDLSMMTYVSYFKTAKRVQPDGKIAAESEPEPEKEAEEEETKEVEKAAPADDSSSAGLPPPWERSPDWRAYEGADLGGRCKIRVYSSTTTSSAVTRKNNEEMMRLFERMGVHNRPDFEPWVMVDLMDKADRDKVFEKAGTRQLPMLFVDDEYIGGYDRVMELNETNELEKILQY
;
A
#
# COMPACT_ATOMS: atom_id res chain seq x y z
N MET A 1 -23.38 0.20 -10.53
CA MET A 1 -23.78 -0.99 -9.74
C MET A 1 -24.66 -0.51 -8.59
N SER A 2 -25.63 -1.30 -8.13
CA SER A 2 -26.41 -0.95 -6.93
C SER A 2 -25.67 -1.36 -5.66
N MET A 3 -25.83 -0.60 -4.58
CA MET A 3 -25.31 -0.92 -3.25
C MET A 3 -25.76 -2.33 -2.80
N PRO A 4 -24.86 -3.19 -2.31
CA PRO A 4 -25.28 -4.39 -1.59
C PRO A 4 -25.94 -3.97 -0.27
N LYS A 5 -27.23 -4.32 -0.13
CA LYS A 5 -28.16 -3.80 0.91
C LYS A 5 -27.70 -3.98 2.37
N GLY A 6 -26.66 -4.76 2.62
CA GLY A 6 -26.11 -4.97 3.97
C GLY A 6 -25.35 -3.77 4.54
N LEU A 7 -24.71 -2.93 3.73
CA LEU A 7 -23.77 -1.92 4.28
C LEU A 7 -24.47 -0.70 4.90
N ALA A 8 -25.51 -0.17 4.26
CA ALA A 8 -26.35 0.88 4.87
C ALA A 8 -27.08 0.35 6.12
N ASN A 9 -27.54 -0.90 6.08
CA ASN A 9 -28.11 -1.58 7.23
C ASN A 9 -27.09 -1.83 8.36
N ALA A 10 -25.78 -1.89 8.10
CA ALA A 10 -24.79 -2.10 9.15
C ALA A 10 -24.67 -0.89 10.09
N VAL A 11 -24.83 0.33 9.58
CA VAL A 11 -24.89 1.56 10.40
C VAL A 11 -26.25 1.66 11.09
N ALA A 12 -27.35 1.42 10.36
CA ALA A 12 -28.71 1.50 10.91
C ALA A 12 -28.99 0.45 12.01
N ASN A 13 -28.55 -0.80 11.83
CA ASN A 13 -28.79 -1.87 12.81
C ASN A 13 -27.95 -1.66 14.08
N LYS A 14 -26.69 -1.20 13.95
CA LYS A 14 -25.87 -0.77 15.11
C LYS A 14 -26.51 0.41 15.87
N ALA A 15 -27.33 1.23 15.22
CA ALA A 15 -28.11 2.26 15.89
C ALA A 15 -29.37 1.72 16.59
N SER A 16 -30.04 0.68 16.05
CA SER A 16 -31.27 0.12 16.62
C SER A 16 -31.06 -0.85 17.78
N GLU A 17 -29.97 -1.63 17.81
CA GLU A 17 -29.74 -2.64 18.86
C GLU A 17 -29.23 -2.04 20.20
N GLY A 18 -29.13 -0.71 20.29
CA GLY A 18 -28.56 0.02 21.43
C GLY A 18 -29.55 0.53 22.49
N SER A 19 -30.84 0.18 22.44
CA SER A 19 -31.85 0.70 23.38
C SER A 19 -31.83 0.05 24.77
N GLY A 20 -30.68 0.06 25.45
CA GLY A 20 -30.49 -0.60 26.74
C GLY A 20 -29.21 -0.18 27.51
N LEU A 21 -29.35 0.80 28.40
CA LEU A 21 -28.54 1.00 29.62
C LEU A 21 -27.02 0.73 29.54
N ARG A 22 -26.25 1.58 28.83
CA ARG A 22 -24.79 1.70 29.09
C ARG A 22 -24.18 3.06 28.73
N SER A 23 -24.43 4.08 29.55
CA SER A 23 -23.76 5.38 29.44
C SER A 23 -22.34 5.39 30.02
N GLN A 24 -21.55 6.39 29.62
CA GLN A 24 -20.24 6.79 30.20
C GLN A 24 -19.00 5.91 29.95
N GLN A 25 -19.04 4.89 29.09
CA GLN A 25 -17.81 4.19 28.67
C GLN A 25 -17.82 3.56 27.26
N GLY A 26 -18.88 3.78 26.46
CA GLY A 26 -19.10 3.08 25.19
C GLY A 26 -18.81 3.86 23.90
N ASP A 27 -18.53 5.16 23.99
CA ASP A 27 -18.63 6.09 22.86
C ASP A 27 -17.28 6.67 22.40
N GLY A 28 -16.14 6.14 22.86
CA GLY A 28 -14.80 6.60 22.44
C GLY A 28 -14.57 6.52 20.93
N TRP A 29 -15.14 5.51 20.27
CA TRP A 29 -15.14 5.37 18.80
C TRP A 29 -15.88 6.52 18.10
N ILE A 30 -16.86 7.16 18.74
CA ILE A 30 -17.58 8.31 18.18
C ILE A 30 -16.67 9.53 18.15
N GLN A 31 -15.76 9.68 19.12
CA GLN A 31 -14.79 10.78 19.17
C GLN A 31 -13.79 10.65 18.02
N THR A 32 -13.13 9.49 17.90
CA THR A 32 -12.22 9.15 16.80
C THR A 32 -12.88 9.28 15.42
N GLN A 33 -14.13 8.81 15.27
CA GLN A 33 -14.87 8.93 14.02
C GLN A 33 -15.30 10.38 13.72
N THR A 34 -15.65 11.17 14.73
CA THR A 34 -15.98 12.59 14.55
C THR A 34 -14.73 13.38 14.16
N SER A 35 -13.59 13.15 14.82
CA SER A 35 -12.27 13.69 14.43
C SER A 35 -11.97 13.36 12.96
N THR A 36 -11.95 12.06 12.63
CA THR A 36 -11.59 11.58 11.28
C THR A 36 -12.50 12.12 10.19
N PHE A 37 -13.81 12.18 10.42
CA PHE A 37 -14.77 12.68 9.44
C PHE A 37 -14.77 14.22 9.37
N THR A 38 -14.41 14.93 10.45
CA THR A 38 -14.19 16.39 10.42
C THR A 38 -12.98 16.72 9.57
N ASN A 39 -11.85 16.05 9.80
CA ASN A 39 -10.65 16.25 8.99
C ASN A 39 -10.89 15.86 7.52
N TRP A 40 -11.63 14.79 7.24
CA TRP A 40 -12.03 14.44 5.88
C TRP A 40 -12.89 15.52 5.19
N VAL A 41 -13.85 16.10 5.90
CA VAL A 41 -14.67 17.20 5.37
C VAL A 41 -13.82 18.45 5.15
N ASN A 42 -12.92 18.78 6.08
CA ASN A 42 -12.00 19.91 5.96
C ASN A 42 -11.09 19.81 4.72
N VAL A 43 -10.61 18.61 4.39
CA VAL A 43 -9.87 18.34 3.14
C VAL A 43 -10.70 18.61 1.88
N GLN A 44 -12.01 18.36 1.87
CA GLN A 44 -12.85 18.71 0.72
C GLN A 44 -13.17 20.20 0.67
N LEU A 45 -13.39 20.83 1.82
CA LEU A 45 -13.67 22.27 1.91
C LEU A 45 -12.47 23.11 1.48
N GLU A 46 -11.26 22.73 1.90
CA GLU A 46 -10.00 23.38 1.52
C GLU A 46 -9.76 23.32 -0.01
N LYS A 47 -9.93 22.14 -0.63
CA LYS A 47 -9.89 21.97 -2.09
C LYS A 47 -10.92 22.84 -2.83
N GLY A 48 -12.03 23.18 -2.18
CA GLY A 48 -13.06 24.08 -2.70
C GLY A 48 -12.81 25.57 -2.42
N GLY A 49 -11.80 25.93 -1.63
CA GLY A 49 -11.59 27.30 -1.14
C GLY A 49 -12.64 27.76 -0.14
N TYR A 50 -13.25 26.84 0.61
CA TYR A 50 -14.30 27.09 1.60
C TYR A 50 -13.75 27.10 3.04
N PRO A 51 -14.42 27.79 3.98
CA PRO A 51 -14.05 27.72 5.41
C PRO A 51 -14.12 26.28 5.93
N GLN A 52 -13.11 25.88 6.70
CA GLN A 52 -13.06 24.59 7.39
C GLN A 52 -13.94 24.61 8.65
N ALA A 53 -14.36 23.42 9.09
CA ALA A 53 -15.00 23.19 10.39
C ALA A 53 -13.98 23.43 11.53
N PRO A 54 -14.40 24.01 12.67
CA PRO A 54 -13.54 24.13 13.84
C PRO A 54 -13.39 22.79 14.57
N ASP A 55 -12.49 22.79 15.57
CA ASP A 55 -12.16 21.64 16.42
C ASP A 55 -13.35 21.11 17.27
N ASP A 56 -14.47 21.85 17.33
CA ASP A 56 -15.72 21.42 17.96
C ASP A 56 -16.52 20.39 17.12
N GLY A 57 -16.18 20.26 15.83
CA GLY A 57 -16.48 19.08 15.02
C GLY A 57 -17.58 19.26 13.98
N VAL A 58 -17.50 18.41 12.95
CA VAL A 58 -18.34 18.45 11.74
C VAL A 58 -19.84 18.44 12.01
N VAL A 59 -20.29 17.83 13.11
CA VAL A 59 -21.72 17.63 13.41
C VAL A 59 -22.46 18.97 13.52
N ASP A 60 -21.93 19.91 14.30
CA ASP A 60 -22.53 21.23 14.45
C ASP A 60 -22.26 22.11 13.22
N PHE A 61 -21.08 21.99 12.60
CA PHE A 61 -20.70 22.76 11.43
C PHE A 61 -21.61 22.52 10.21
N ILE A 62 -22.08 21.27 9.99
CA ILE A 62 -22.95 20.96 8.85
C ILE A 62 -24.45 21.19 9.09
N LYS A 63 -24.90 21.51 10.31
CA LYS A 63 -26.33 21.64 10.67
C LYS A 63 -27.13 22.49 9.69
N ASN A 64 -26.54 23.60 9.25
CA ASN A 64 -27.19 24.57 8.37
C ASN A 64 -27.22 24.16 6.88
N GLY A 65 -26.65 23.00 6.54
CA GLY A 65 -26.56 22.42 5.20
C GLY A 65 -25.54 23.06 4.25
N VAL A 66 -24.98 24.24 4.56
CA VAL A 66 -24.06 24.96 3.66
C VAL A 66 -22.76 24.17 3.46
N ALA A 67 -22.11 23.76 4.54
CA ALA A 67 -20.87 22.98 4.50
C ALA A 67 -21.07 21.59 3.87
N LEU A 68 -22.23 20.95 4.13
CA LEU A 68 -22.60 19.67 3.50
C LEU A 68 -22.71 19.79 1.98
N ILE A 69 -23.39 20.84 1.48
CA ILE A 69 -23.48 21.11 0.05
C ILE A 69 -22.09 21.41 -0.54
N GLN A 70 -21.27 22.22 0.13
CA GLN A 70 -19.91 22.56 -0.32
C GLN A 70 -19.00 21.33 -0.43
N ALA A 71 -19.03 20.43 0.56
CA ALA A 71 -18.29 19.17 0.53
C ALA A 71 -18.80 18.24 -0.59
N LEU A 72 -20.12 18.16 -0.82
CA LEU A 72 -20.72 17.42 -1.94
C LEU A 72 -20.31 18.00 -3.30
N GLU A 73 -20.25 19.33 -3.45
CA GLU A 73 -19.82 19.98 -4.70
C GLU A 73 -18.39 19.60 -5.07
N VAL A 74 -17.49 19.53 -4.08
CA VAL A 74 -16.08 19.16 -4.32
C VAL A 74 -15.92 17.66 -4.53
N ALA A 75 -16.55 16.82 -3.70
CA ALA A 75 -16.45 15.36 -3.80
C ALA A 75 -17.06 14.79 -5.09
N SER A 76 -18.11 15.43 -5.63
CA SER A 76 -18.77 15.00 -6.87
C SER A 76 -18.27 15.71 -8.14
N GLY A 77 -17.56 16.83 -8.00
CA GLY A 77 -17.22 17.73 -9.11
C GLY A 77 -18.42 18.47 -9.73
N LYS A 78 -19.63 18.34 -9.17
CA LYS A 78 -20.87 18.96 -9.67
C LYS A 78 -21.22 20.21 -8.86
N LYS A 79 -22.00 21.12 -9.45
CA LYS A 79 -22.46 22.36 -8.77
C LYS A 79 -23.96 22.37 -8.56
N PHE A 80 -24.38 22.80 -7.37
CA PHE A 80 -25.79 22.90 -7.00
C PHE A 80 -26.40 24.14 -7.67
N LYS A 81 -27.61 23.99 -8.24
CA LYS A 81 -28.28 25.06 -8.99
C LYS A 81 -28.63 26.28 -8.11
N ARG A 82 -29.03 26.03 -6.86
CA ARG A 82 -29.38 27.04 -5.85
C ARG A 82 -29.40 26.41 -4.46
N TYR A 83 -28.97 27.17 -3.45
CA TYR A 83 -29.16 26.90 -2.03
C TYR A 83 -28.99 28.22 -1.24
N ASN A 84 -29.36 28.26 0.04
CA ASN A 84 -29.18 29.44 0.87
C ASN A 84 -27.78 29.45 1.50
N LYS A 85 -26.93 30.43 1.14
CA LYS A 85 -25.56 30.56 1.66
C LYS A 85 -25.47 31.21 3.05
N ASN A 86 -26.55 31.77 3.57
CA ASN A 86 -26.63 32.37 4.90
C ASN A 86 -28.02 32.10 5.51
N PRO A 87 -28.32 30.83 5.84
CA PRO A 87 -29.57 30.47 6.50
C PRO A 87 -29.59 31.05 7.91
N LYS A 88 -30.68 31.75 8.25
CA LYS A 88 -30.92 32.39 9.56
C LYS A 88 -32.15 31.85 10.30
N LEU A 89 -32.80 30.85 9.72
CA LEU A 89 -34.05 30.27 10.21
C LEU A 89 -34.02 28.77 9.92
N ARG A 90 -34.49 27.95 10.86
CA ARG A 90 -34.47 26.47 10.74
C ARG A 90 -35.12 25.94 9.46
N VAL A 91 -36.10 26.65 8.89
CA VAL A 91 -36.71 26.29 7.59
C VAL A 91 -35.72 26.35 6.42
N HIS A 92 -34.79 27.32 6.39
CA HIS A 92 -33.76 27.41 5.35
C HIS A 92 -32.65 26.36 5.55
N GLU A 93 -32.41 25.93 6.78
CA GLU A 93 -31.47 24.88 7.14
C GLU A 93 -32.02 23.52 6.66
N ILE A 94 -33.31 23.25 6.92
CA ILE A 94 -34.06 22.12 6.36
C ILE A 94 -34.04 22.15 4.81
N GLU A 95 -34.27 23.31 4.19
CA GLU A 95 -34.26 23.48 2.73
C GLU A 95 -32.88 23.12 2.13
N ASN A 96 -31.79 23.64 2.71
CA ASN A 96 -30.43 23.29 2.31
C ASN A 96 -30.14 21.79 2.47
N VAL A 97 -30.45 21.20 3.63
CA VAL A 97 -30.18 19.78 3.89
C VAL A 97 -31.04 18.89 2.97
N ASN A 98 -32.30 19.25 2.69
CA ASN A 98 -33.12 18.53 1.72
C ASN A 98 -32.49 18.55 0.32
N HIS A 99 -32.00 19.70 -0.15
CA HIS A 99 -31.26 19.76 -1.42
C HIS A 99 -30.03 18.83 -1.42
N ALA A 100 -29.26 18.78 -0.33
CA ALA A 100 -28.12 17.87 -0.20
C ALA A 100 -28.56 16.39 -0.23
N LEU A 101 -29.60 16.03 0.52
CA LEU A 101 -30.14 14.67 0.57
C LEU A 101 -30.77 14.24 -0.78
N ASP A 102 -31.40 15.16 -1.50
CA ASP A 102 -31.98 14.87 -2.82
C ASP A 102 -30.89 14.69 -3.88
N PHE A 103 -29.84 15.52 -3.88
CA PHE A 103 -28.66 15.31 -4.73
C PHE A 103 -27.99 13.95 -4.47
N ILE A 104 -27.87 13.55 -3.20
CA ILE A 104 -27.35 12.24 -2.81
C ILE A 104 -28.24 11.09 -3.36
N LYS A 105 -29.56 11.26 -3.41
CA LYS A 105 -30.48 10.28 -4.04
C LYS A 105 -30.35 10.27 -5.57
N GLU A 106 -30.22 11.43 -6.22
CA GLU A 106 -30.03 11.56 -7.68
C GLU A 106 -28.76 10.85 -8.15
N GLU A 107 -27.67 10.93 -7.38
CA GLU A 107 -26.42 10.22 -7.61
C GLU A 107 -26.48 8.71 -7.28
N GLY A 108 -27.62 8.22 -6.78
CA GLY A 108 -27.90 6.81 -6.53
C GLY A 108 -27.38 6.26 -5.20
N LEU A 109 -27.05 7.12 -4.22
CA LEU A 109 -26.61 6.70 -2.90
C LEU A 109 -27.81 6.33 -2.02
N THR A 110 -27.77 5.15 -1.39
CA THR A 110 -28.85 4.66 -0.53
C THR A 110 -28.77 5.24 0.87
N VAL A 111 -29.35 6.43 1.08
CA VAL A 111 -29.58 6.98 2.42
C VAL A 111 -30.72 6.22 3.09
N VAL A 112 -30.45 5.59 4.24
CA VAL A 112 -31.43 4.80 5.00
C VAL A 112 -31.64 5.44 6.38
N ASN A 113 -32.88 5.80 6.71
CA ASN A 113 -33.29 6.36 8.00
C ASN A 113 -32.52 7.64 8.42
N ILE A 114 -32.27 8.56 7.50
CA ILE A 114 -31.73 9.91 7.79
C ILE A 114 -32.64 10.95 7.11
N GLY A 115 -33.32 11.76 7.91
CA GLY A 115 -34.07 12.93 7.44
C GLY A 115 -33.23 14.20 7.47
N SER A 116 -33.80 15.31 6.98
CA SER A 116 -33.17 16.63 7.10
C SER A 116 -33.20 17.17 8.53
N GLU A 117 -34.20 16.78 9.32
CA GLU A 117 -34.31 17.16 10.74
C GLU A 117 -33.16 16.56 11.57
N ASP A 118 -32.78 15.30 11.33
CA ASP A 118 -31.66 14.63 12.02
C ASP A 118 -30.32 15.37 11.86
N VAL A 119 -30.07 15.96 10.69
CA VAL A 119 -28.85 16.74 10.43
C VAL A 119 -28.92 18.11 11.11
N VAL A 120 -30.05 18.82 10.99
CA VAL A 120 -30.20 20.18 11.53
C VAL A 120 -30.22 20.19 13.06
N ASP A 121 -30.85 19.20 13.70
CA ASP A 121 -30.84 19.07 15.17
C ASP A 121 -29.49 18.49 15.68
N GLY A 122 -28.67 17.89 14.81
CA GLY A 122 -27.31 17.43 15.13
C GLY A 122 -27.24 16.03 15.71
N ASN A 123 -28.02 15.08 15.18
CA ASN A 123 -27.97 13.68 15.57
C ASN A 123 -26.64 13.05 15.11
N THR A 124 -25.61 13.11 15.97
CA THR A 124 -24.23 12.66 15.71
C THR A 124 -24.17 11.33 14.96
N LYS A 125 -24.91 10.31 15.39
CA LYS A 125 -24.84 8.96 14.79
C LYS A 125 -25.38 8.93 13.35
N LEU A 126 -26.41 9.70 13.05
CA LEU A 126 -26.96 9.80 11.69
C LEU A 126 -26.14 10.77 10.82
N VAL A 127 -25.59 11.84 11.38
CA VAL A 127 -24.66 12.74 10.68
C VAL A 127 -23.37 12.01 10.27
N LEU A 128 -22.74 11.25 11.17
CA LEU A 128 -21.58 10.44 10.82
C LEU A 128 -21.94 9.34 9.80
N GLY A 129 -23.12 8.72 9.91
CA GLY A 129 -23.64 7.79 8.90
C GLY A 129 -23.84 8.42 7.52
N LEU A 130 -24.27 9.69 7.46
CA LEU A 130 -24.39 10.45 6.21
C LEU A 130 -23.01 10.75 5.61
N ILE A 131 -22.07 11.25 6.42
CA ILE A 131 -20.71 11.56 5.96
C ILE A 131 -20.00 10.29 5.48
N TRP A 132 -20.11 9.17 6.22
CA TRP A 132 -19.61 7.85 5.77
C TRP A 132 -20.20 7.44 4.43
N THR A 133 -21.50 7.66 4.20
CA THR A 133 -22.16 7.33 2.92
C THR A 133 -21.56 8.13 1.75
N ILE A 134 -21.15 9.38 2.00
CA ILE A 134 -20.47 10.25 1.03
C ILE A 134 -19.01 9.78 0.81
N ILE A 135 -18.24 9.58 1.88
CA ILE A 135 -16.86 9.04 1.84
C ILE A 135 -16.82 7.75 1.02
N TYR A 136 -17.69 6.80 1.37
CA TYR A 136 -17.74 5.51 0.72
C TYR A 136 -18.03 5.64 -0.79
N HIS A 137 -18.98 6.48 -1.21
CA HIS A 137 -19.30 6.58 -2.63
C HIS A 137 -18.20 7.28 -3.45
N TYR A 138 -17.73 8.45 -2.99
CA TYR A 138 -16.87 9.33 -3.79
C TYR A 138 -15.39 8.99 -3.67
N GLN A 139 -14.95 8.35 -2.59
CA GLN A 139 -13.56 7.92 -2.41
C GLN A 139 -13.42 6.40 -2.62
N ILE A 140 -14.01 5.59 -1.73
CA ILE A 140 -13.77 4.13 -1.73
C ILE A 140 -14.35 3.46 -2.98
N ALA A 141 -15.66 3.51 -3.17
CA ALA A 141 -16.33 2.87 -4.30
C ALA A 141 -15.84 3.43 -5.63
N ALA A 142 -15.48 4.72 -5.69
CA ALA A 142 -14.88 5.33 -6.88
C ALA A 142 -13.53 4.70 -7.23
N ALA A 143 -12.61 4.55 -6.26
CA ALA A 143 -11.29 3.98 -6.47
C ALA A 143 -11.29 2.51 -6.93
N PHE A 144 -12.36 1.76 -6.63
CA PHE A 144 -12.50 0.34 -6.99
C PHE A 144 -13.51 0.06 -8.13
N LYS A 145 -14.05 1.10 -8.81
CA LYS A 145 -15.04 0.94 -9.92
C LYS A 145 -14.61 -0.02 -11.03
N ASN A 146 -13.30 -0.13 -11.29
CA ASN A 146 -12.72 -0.93 -12.38
C ASN A 146 -11.95 -2.17 -11.88
N ALA A 147 -11.95 -2.47 -10.58
CA ALA A 147 -11.14 -3.56 -10.03
C ALA A 147 -11.64 -4.94 -10.52
N PRO A 148 -10.75 -5.84 -11.01
CA PRO A 148 -11.15 -7.16 -11.45
C PRO A 148 -11.55 -8.02 -10.25
N SER A 149 -12.85 -8.13 -9.99
CA SER A 149 -13.39 -8.94 -8.88
C SER A 149 -13.21 -10.44 -9.17
N ALA A 150 -12.04 -10.98 -8.82
CA ALA A 150 -11.73 -12.41 -8.90
C ALA A 150 -12.68 -13.28 -8.05
N ASN A 151 -13.34 -12.68 -7.06
CA ASN A 151 -14.36 -13.32 -6.23
C ASN A 151 -15.64 -12.47 -6.13
N ALA A 152 -16.56 -12.65 -7.08
CA ALA A 152 -17.92 -12.06 -7.10
C ALA A 152 -18.87 -12.51 -5.95
N LYS A 153 -18.29 -13.00 -4.83
CA LYS A 153 -18.94 -13.29 -3.55
C LYS A 153 -18.49 -12.33 -2.43
N LYS A 154 -17.32 -11.69 -2.56
CA LYS A 154 -16.82 -10.64 -1.64
C LYS A 154 -17.47 -9.31 -2.01
N ASN A 155 -18.62 -9.03 -1.40
CA ASN A 155 -19.49 -7.92 -1.80
C ASN A 155 -19.42 -6.70 -0.89
N SER A 156 -18.59 -6.66 0.17
CA SER A 156 -18.47 -5.48 1.01
C SER A 156 -17.27 -4.59 0.64
N ALA A 157 -17.41 -3.29 0.91
CA ALA A 157 -16.33 -2.30 0.83
C ALA A 157 -15.09 -2.73 1.62
N LYS A 158 -15.31 -3.38 2.77
CA LYS A 158 -14.27 -3.86 3.68
C LYS A 158 -13.49 -5.02 3.06
N ASP A 159 -14.18 -5.98 2.43
CA ASP A 159 -13.51 -7.13 1.79
C ASP A 159 -12.58 -6.70 0.66
N ILE A 160 -13.02 -5.72 -0.15
CA ILE A 160 -12.26 -5.18 -1.28
C ILE A 160 -11.04 -4.39 -0.80
N LEU A 161 -11.21 -3.52 0.20
CA LEU A 161 -10.08 -2.79 0.80
C LEU A 161 -9.10 -3.73 1.52
N LEU A 162 -9.57 -4.78 2.21
CA LEU A 162 -8.71 -5.79 2.82
C LEU A 162 -7.93 -6.59 1.76
N GLU A 163 -8.59 -7.02 0.68
CA GLU A 163 -7.92 -7.75 -0.42
C GLU A 163 -6.85 -6.89 -1.09
N TRP A 164 -7.12 -5.60 -1.30
CA TRP A 164 -6.11 -4.67 -1.81
C TRP A 164 -4.96 -4.44 -0.80
N VAL A 165 -5.23 -4.20 0.48
CA VAL A 165 -4.16 -4.01 1.49
C VAL A 165 -3.28 -5.26 1.59
N ASN A 166 -3.85 -6.47 1.54
CA ASN A 166 -3.05 -7.70 1.59
C ASN A 166 -2.25 -7.98 0.30
N SER A 167 -2.61 -7.39 -0.85
CA SER A 167 -1.74 -7.40 -2.04
C SER A 167 -0.64 -6.33 -1.99
N GLN A 168 -0.74 -5.37 -1.07
CA GLN A 168 0.29 -4.37 -0.81
C GLN A 168 1.29 -4.83 0.27
N ILE A 169 0.79 -5.36 1.40
CA ILE A 169 1.59 -5.77 2.57
C ILE A 169 1.23 -7.22 3.01
N PRO A 170 1.59 -8.23 2.21
CA PRO A 170 1.17 -9.63 2.42
C PRO A 170 1.77 -10.28 3.68
N GLU A 171 2.85 -9.74 4.23
CA GLU A 171 3.50 -10.28 5.42
C GLU A 171 2.71 -9.97 6.71
N TYR A 172 2.01 -8.82 6.75
CA TYR A 172 1.20 -8.39 7.91
C TYR A 172 -0.18 -9.08 8.01
N LYS A 173 -0.69 -9.66 6.92
CA LYS A 173 -1.92 -10.49 6.89
C LYS A 173 -3.16 -9.82 7.49
N ILE A 174 -3.40 -8.56 7.11
CA ILE A 174 -4.42 -7.69 7.68
C ILE A 174 -5.83 -8.30 7.54
N SER A 175 -6.52 -8.46 8.67
CA SER A 175 -7.86 -9.03 8.81
C SER A 175 -8.95 -8.00 9.13
N ASN A 176 -8.57 -6.84 9.66
CA ASN A 176 -9.49 -5.80 10.11
C ASN A 176 -8.93 -4.37 9.90
N PHE A 177 -9.76 -3.36 10.18
CA PHE A 177 -9.38 -1.95 10.15
C PHE A 177 -9.40 -1.34 11.56
N ASN A 178 -8.90 -2.09 12.54
CA ASN A 178 -8.73 -1.63 13.91
C ASN A 178 -7.42 -2.18 14.51
N LYS A 179 -7.48 -3.30 15.25
CA LYS A 179 -6.36 -3.88 16.01
C LYS A 179 -5.11 -4.19 15.17
N ASP A 180 -5.26 -4.61 13.93
CA ASP A 180 -4.12 -5.02 13.09
C ASP A 180 -3.21 -3.83 12.70
N TRP A 181 -3.65 -2.61 12.98
CA TRP A 181 -2.92 -1.37 12.73
C TRP A 181 -2.39 -0.71 14.00
N SER A 182 -2.84 -1.15 15.19
CA SER A 182 -2.67 -0.37 16.44
C SER A 182 -1.23 -0.32 16.98
N ASP A 183 -0.27 -1.03 16.38
CA ASP A 183 1.17 -0.89 16.67
C ASP A 183 1.89 0.09 15.72
N GLY A 184 1.18 0.66 14.75
CA GLY A 184 1.66 1.55 13.70
C GLY A 184 2.45 0.88 12.57
N ARG A 185 2.95 -0.35 12.76
CA ARG A 185 3.94 -0.99 11.86
C ARG A 185 3.35 -1.42 10.52
N ALA A 186 2.09 -1.85 10.53
CA ALA A 186 1.34 -2.11 9.29
C ALA A 186 1.14 -0.84 8.45
N LEU A 187 0.98 0.33 9.08
CA LEU A 187 0.89 1.59 8.36
C LEU A 187 2.26 2.01 7.81
N CYS A 188 3.34 1.88 8.59
CA CYS A 188 4.70 2.12 8.09
C CYS A 188 5.02 1.30 6.82
N ALA A 189 4.66 0.01 6.83
CA ALA A 189 4.84 -0.87 5.68
C ALA A 189 4.05 -0.38 4.45
N LEU A 190 2.79 0.00 4.62
CA LEU A 190 1.95 0.52 3.54
C LEU A 190 2.50 1.85 2.97
N VAL A 191 3.09 2.70 3.80
CA VAL A 191 3.75 3.94 3.35
C VAL A 191 4.96 3.63 2.46
N ASN A 192 5.88 2.77 2.93
CA ASN A 192 7.06 2.36 2.15
C ASN A 192 6.66 1.75 0.80
N LYS A 193 5.68 0.83 0.82
CA LYS A 193 5.16 0.13 -0.35
C LYS A 193 4.63 1.09 -1.43
N ILE A 194 3.78 2.03 -1.04
CA ILE A 194 3.14 2.98 -1.97
C ILE A 194 4.14 4.06 -2.42
N GLY A 195 5.06 4.48 -1.53
CA GLY A 195 6.22 5.30 -1.87
C GLY A 195 7.18 4.63 -2.84
N GLY A 196 7.26 3.29 -2.84
CA GLY A 196 8.16 2.50 -3.68
C GLY A 196 9.64 2.69 -3.33
N GLU A 197 9.91 3.09 -2.08
CA GLU A 197 11.22 3.39 -1.54
C GLU A 197 11.30 2.72 -0.16
N PRO A 198 11.93 1.53 -0.03
CA PRO A 198 11.96 0.75 1.22
C PRO A 198 12.57 1.50 2.42
N TRP A 199 13.40 2.51 2.15
CA TRP A 199 14.11 3.34 3.12
C TRP A 199 13.31 4.55 3.65
N LEU A 200 12.07 4.80 3.19
CA LEU A 200 11.26 5.92 3.69
C LEU A 200 11.00 5.83 5.21
N ILE A 201 10.65 4.63 5.68
CA ILE A 201 10.52 4.30 7.09
C ILE A 201 11.33 3.03 7.34
N PRO A 202 12.65 3.14 7.59
CA PRO A 202 13.52 1.98 7.73
C PRO A 202 13.15 1.17 8.98
N ASN A 203 13.42 -0.14 8.93
CA ASN A 203 13.26 -1.08 10.04
C ASN A 203 11.84 -1.11 10.65
N HIS A 204 10.79 -0.79 9.89
CA HIS A 204 9.39 -0.89 10.35
C HIS A 204 8.99 -2.30 10.82
N ARG A 205 9.62 -3.35 10.27
CA ARG A 205 9.46 -4.74 10.74
C ARG A 205 10.07 -4.97 12.14
N GLU A 206 10.99 -4.13 12.61
CA GLU A 206 11.70 -4.23 13.91
C GLU A 206 11.25 -3.22 14.98
N MET A 207 10.55 -2.15 14.59
CA MET A 207 10.09 -1.10 15.51
C MET A 207 9.39 -1.67 16.75
N HIS A 208 9.68 -1.12 17.93
CA HIS A 208 9.06 -1.56 19.17
C HIS A 208 7.55 -1.29 19.15
N THR A 209 6.74 -2.31 19.42
CA THR A 209 5.27 -2.21 19.49
C THR A 209 4.81 -1.32 20.65
N GLU A 210 5.60 -1.24 21.73
CA GLU A 210 5.39 -0.29 22.84
C GLU A 210 5.50 1.19 22.39
N SER A 211 6.19 1.46 21.29
CA SER A 211 6.29 2.79 20.67
C SER A 211 5.17 3.08 19.67
N ALA A 212 4.07 2.31 19.68
CA ALA A 212 2.94 2.39 18.74
C ALA A 212 2.59 3.80 18.26
N LYS A 213 2.37 4.75 19.19
CA LYS A 213 2.01 6.14 18.85
C LYS A 213 3.08 6.82 17.98
N ARG A 214 4.37 6.62 18.31
CA ARG A 214 5.49 7.17 17.53
C ARG A 214 5.57 6.51 16.16
N ASN A 215 5.37 5.19 16.09
CA ASN A 215 5.36 4.46 14.81
C ASN A 215 4.25 5.00 13.89
N ALA A 216 3.04 5.15 14.43
CA ALA A 216 1.89 5.73 13.74
C ALA A 216 2.15 7.18 13.30
N GLN A 217 2.71 8.02 14.18
CA GLN A 217 3.04 9.41 13.87
C GLN A 217 4.02 9.52 12.71
N VAL A 218 5.13 8.77 12.75
CA VAL A 218 6.12 8.72 11.66
C VAL A 218 5.44 8.32 10.34
N ALA A 219 4.60 7.28 10.36
CA ALA A 219 3.91 6.85 9.15
C ALA A 219 2.92 7.90 8.61
N ILE A 220 2.17 8.58 9.47
CA ILE A 220 1.22 9.65 9.09
C ILE A 220 1.96 10.88 8.54
N ASP A 221 3.12 11.22 9.10
CA ASP A 221 3.96 12.33 8.64
C ASP A 221 4.59 12.01 7.27
N THR A 222 5.25 10.86 7.12
CA THR A 222 5.85 10.43 5.85
C THR A 222 4.79 10.24 4.74
N ALA A 223 3.59 9.75 5.07
CA ALA A 223 2.46 9.68 4.13
C ALA A 223 2.04 11.06 3.62
N ASN A 224 2.08 12.08 4.49
CA ASN A 224 1.71 13.44 4.11
C ASN A 224 2.77 14.11 3.25
N GLU A 225 4.04 13.94 3.60
CA GLU A 225 5.18 14.58 2.93
C GLU A 225 5.50 13.95 1.57
N HIS A 226 5.52 12.61 1.46
CA HIS A 226 5.96 11.92 0.24
C HIS A 226 4.80 11.47 -0.68
N LEU A 227 3.59 11.28 -0.15
CA LEU A 227 2.43 10.76 -0.90
C LEU A 227 1.27 11.77 -1.02
N ALA A 228 1.43 12.99 -0.48
CA ALA A 228 0.40 14.01 -0.36
C ALA A 228 -0.91 13.52 0.30
N ILE A 229 -0.84 12.49 1.14
CA ILE A 229 -1.99 11.94 1.85
C ILE A 229 -2.35 12.87 3.01
N PRO A 230 -3.58 13.41 3.10
CA PRO A 230 -3.95 14.29 4.19
C PRO A 230 -4.02 13.52 5.52
N LYS A 231 -3.56 14.16 6.61
CA LYS A 231 -3.56 13.63 7.98
C LYS A 231 -4.98 13.61 8.57
N VAL A 232 -5.90 12.85 7.96
CA VAL A 232 -7.31 12.80 8.41
C VAL A 232 -7.50 11.99 9.69
N LEU A 233 -6.63 11.02 9.96
CA LEU A 233 -6.59 10.24 11.19
C LEU A 233 -5.32 10.62 11.97
N GLU A 234 -5.44 10.86 13.27
CA GLU A 234 -4.30 11.20 14.14
C GLU A 234 -3.59 9.95 14.68
N ALA A 235 -2.33 10.09 15.11
CA ALA A 235 -1.56 8.98 15.67
C ALA A 235 -2.18 8.46 16.98
N GLU A 236 -2.67 9.37 17.82
CA GLU A 236 -3.47 9.12 19.02
C GLU A 236 -4.71 8.25 18.73
N ASP A 237 -5.46 8.62 17.69
CA ASP A 237 -6.69 7.94 17.28
C ASP A 237 -6.41 6.56 16.65
N LEU A 238 -5.32 6.43 15.89
CA LEU A 238 -4.92 5.17 15.25
C LEU A 238 -4.54 4.08 16.29
N VAL A 239 -3.85 4.46 17.37
CA VAL A 239 -3.45 3.51 18.43
C VAL A 239 -4.51 3.36 19.53
N ASN A 240 -5.64 4.07 19.42
CA ASN A 240 -6.74 4.00 20.36
C ASN A 240 -7.41 2.60 20.29
N PRO A 241 -7.54 1.85 21.42
CA PRO A 241 -8.26 0.59 21.44
C PRO A 241 -9.76 0.69 21.05
N ALA A 242 -10.30 1.91 20.98
CA ALA A 242 -11.64 2.21 20.49
C ALA A 242 -11.73 2.58 19.00
N LEU A 243 -10.63 2.54 18.23
CA LEU A 243 -10.62 2.78 16.79
C LEU A 243 -11.65 1.90 16.06
N ASP A 244 -12.48 2.53 15.24
CA ASP A 244 -13.48 1.84 14.42
C ASP A 244 -13.00 1.62 12.98
N ASP A 245 -13.57 0.59 12.34
CA ASP A 245 -13.25 0.24 10.95
C ASP A 245 -13.47 1.40 9.96
N LEU A 246 -14.44 2.30 10.17
CA LEU A 246 -14.82 3.30 9.17
C LEU A 246 -13.81 4.45 9.13
N SER A 247 -13.31 4.87 10.29
CA SER A 247 -12.23 5.87 10.40
C SER A 247 -10.97 5.39 9.71
N MET A 248 -10.52 4.16 10.00
CA MET A 248 -9.32 3.62 9.38
C MET A 248 -9.52 3.25 7.90
N MET A 249 -10.69 2.76 7.48
CA MET A 249 -11.02 2.60 6.05
C MET A 249 -11.00 3.93 5.30
N THR A 250 -11.43 5.03 5.93
CA THR A 250 -11.37 6.37 5.33
C THR A 250 -9.92 6.76 5.07
N TYR A 251 -9.03 6.61 6.06
CA TYR A 251 -7.62 6.94 5.92
C TYR A 251 -6.89 6.03 4.92
N VAL A 252 -6.99 4.70 5.08
CA VAL A 252 -6.35 3.71 4.18
C VAL A 252 -6.80 3.89 2.73
N SER A 253 -8.04 4.30 2.48
CA SER A 253 -8.53 4.50 1.10
C SER A 253 -7.86 5.64 0.34
N TYR A 254 -7.16 6.57 1.00
CA TYR A 254 -6.31 7.55 0.31
C TYR A 254 -5.11 6.89 -0.37
N PHE A 255 -4.50 5.87 0.24
CA PHE A 255 -3.32 5.20 -0.30
C PHE A 255 -3.58 4.55 -1.67
N LYS A 256 -4.81 4.07 -1.93
CA LYS A 256 -5.20 3.48 -3.22
C LYS A 256 -5.18 4.49 -4.38
N THR A 257 -5.26 5.79 -4.09
CA THR A 257 -5.30 6.89 -5.07
C THR A 257 -4.17 7.91 -4.88
N ALA A 258 -3.21 7.61 -4.00
CA ALA A 258 -2.09 8.48 -3.69
C ALA A 258 -1.16 8.65 -4.91
N LYS A 259 -0.48 9.80 -4.97
CA LYS A 259 0.47 10.15 -6.03
C LYS A 259 1.78 10.57 -5.37
N ARG A 260 2.90 10.03 -5.85
CA ARG A 260 4.22 10.36 -5.30
C ARG A 260 4.53 11.84 -5.56
N VAL A 261 5.03 12.51 -4.53
CA VAL A 261 5.53 13.88 -4.60
C VAL A 261 6.99 13.83 -5.01
N GLN A 262 7.36 14.55 -6.07
CA GLN A 262 8.76 14.65 -6.49
C GLN A 262 9.54 15.59 -5.56
N PRO A 263 10.88 15.46 -5.44
CA PRO A 263 11.70 16.31 -4.55
C PRO A 263 11.66 17.82 -4.83
N ASP A 264 11.07 18.25 -5.96
CA ASP A 264 10.84 19.65 -6.31
C ASP A 264 9.44 20.16 -5.92
N GLY A 265 8.67 19.38 -5.16
CA GLY A 265 7.32 19.69 -4.69
C GLY A 265 6.21 19.46 -5.73
N LYS A 266 6.52 18.92 -6.92
CA LYS A 266 5.49 18.60 -7.93
C LYS A 266 4.89 17.22 -7.67
N ILE A 267 3.55 17.15 -7.66
CA ILE A 267 2.82 15.88 -7.71
C ILE A 267 3.12 15.23 -9.08
N ALA A 268 3.54 13.97 -9.09
CA ALA A 268 3.76 13.24 -10.34
C ALA A 268 2.47 13.18 -11.18
N ALA A 269 2.60 13.38 -12.50
CA ALA A 269 1.50 13.28 -13.44
C ALA A 269 0.98 11.83 -13.50
N GLU A 270 -0.27 11.66 -13.93
CA GLU A 270 -0.88 10.32 -14.03
C GLU A 270 -0.17 9.47 -15.09
N SER A 271 0.38 8.33 -14.65
CA SER A 271 0.56 7.18 -15.54
C SER A 271 -0.82 6.58 -15.81
N GLU A 272 -1.13 6.32 -17.08
CA GLU A 272 -2.27 5.47 -17.44
C GLU A 272 -2.09 4.06 -16.84
N PRO A 273 -3.17 3.29 -16.62
CA PRO A 273 -3.08 2.01 -15.92
C PRO A 273 -2.41 0.93 -16.79
N GLU A 274 -1.10 0.75 -16.61
CA GLU A 274 -0.39 -0.44 -17.07
C GLU A 274 -0.88 -1.71 -16.32
N PRO A 275 -0.83 -2.89 -16.97
CA PRO A 275 -1.40 -4.12 -16.42
C PRO A 275 -0.56 -4.69 -15.25
N GLU A 276 -1.26 -5.22 -14.25
CA GLU A 276 -0.70 -5.77 -13.00
C GLU A 276 0.32 -6.91 -13.24
N LYS A 277 1.51 -6.82 -12.62
CA LYS A 277 2.31 -7.97 -12.14
C LYS A 277 3.18 -7.65 -10.89
N GLU A 278 2.69 -8.13 -9.75
CA GLU A 278 3.37 -8.86 -8.65
C GLU A 278 4.88 -8.61 -8.33
N ALA A 279 5.13 -8.18 -7.07
CA ALA A 279 6.33 -8.31 -6.20
C ALA A 279 7.70 -7.70 -6.66
N GLU A 280 8.62 -7.14 -5.85
CA GLU A 280 9.14 -7.42 -4.47
C GLU A 280 9.88 -8.76 -4.33
N GLU A 281 10.95 -8.98 -3.56
CA GLU A 281 11.87 -8.22 -2.66
C GLU A 281 13.31 -8.82 -2.94
N GLU A 282 14.52 -8.43 -2.50
CA GLU A 282 15.12 -7.59 -1.43
C GLU A 282 16.48 -6.99 -1.91
N GLU A 283 17.00 -5.92 -1.26
CA GLU A 283 18.45 -5.56 -1.34
C GLU A 283 19.33 -6.60 -0.63
N THR A 284 20.60 -6.77 -1.02
CA THR A 284 21.57 -7.62 -0.29
C THR A 284 22.93 -6.97 -0.11
N LYS A 285 23.49 -7.10 1.10
CA LYS A 285 24.73 -6.47 1.57
C LYS A 285 25.88 -7.47 1.76
N GLU A 286 27.08 -7.04 1.31
CA GLU A 286 28.37 -7.05 2.04
C GLU A 286 29.12 -8.40 2.31
N VAL A 287 30.48 -8.42 2.13
CA VAL A 287 31.42 -9.52 2.51
C VAL A 287 32.89 -9.00 2.73
N GLU A 288 33.67 -9.51 3.70
CA GLU A 288 35.04 -9.05 4.09
C GLU A 288 36.06 -10.15 4.62
N LYS A 289 37.05 -9.89 5.53
CA LYS A 289 38.09 -10.86 6.03
C LYS A 289 38.54 -10.52 7.48
N ALA A 290 38.92 -11.42 8.42
CA ALA A 290 39.04 -12.89 8.49
C ALA A 290 39.25 -13.36 9.97
N ALA A 291 39.22 -14.68 10.24
CA ALA A 291 39.34 -15.32 11.58
C ALA A 291 40.79 -15.65 12.03
N PRO A 292 41.04 -16.26 13.23
CA PRO A 292 40.99 -17.75 13.34
C PRO A 292 40.65 -18.39 14.73
N ALA A 293 40.28 -19.69 14.71
CA ALA A 293 40.24 -20.72 15.80
C ALA A 293 39.25 -20.51 16.98
N ASP A 294 38.64 -21.54 17.60
CA ASP A 294 39.10 -22.92 17.85
C ASP A 294 37.95 -23.97 18.00
N ASP A 295 38.33 -25.26 18.00
CA ASP A 295 37.68 -26.55 18.38
C ASP A 295 36.19 -26.93 18.07
N SER A 296 36.07 -28.19 17.61
CA SER A 296 34.97 -29.17 17.79
C SER A 296 33.71 -29.22 16.89
N SER A 297 33.32 -30.48 16.62
CA SER A 297 32.05 -31.00 16.07
C SER A 297 31.75 -30.82 14.57
N SER A 298 30.96 -31.76 14.04
CA SER A 298 30.58 -31.83 12.63
C SER A 298 29.21 -31.19 12.36
N ALA A 299 29.21 -30.04 11.70
CA ALA A 299 28.02 -29.38 11.17
C ALA A 299 28.24 -28.99 9.71
N GLY A 300 27.16 -28.93 8.92
CA GLY A 300 27.19 -28.30 7.59
C GLY A 300 27.30 -26.78 7.70
N LEU A 301 27.78 -26.12 6.65
CA LEU A 301 27.83 -24.66 6.61
C LEU A 301 26.41 -24.06 6.74
N PRO A 302 26.24 -22.95 7.48
CA PRO A 302 24.97 -22.25 7.56
C PRO A 302 24.55 -21.70 6.18
N PRO A 303 23.25 -21.45 5.96
CA PRO A 303 22.76 -20.90 4.70
C PRO A 303 23.26 -19.46 4.46
N PRO A 304 23.26 -18.95 3.21
CA PRO A 304 23.91 -17.66 2.88
C PRO A 304 23.42 -16.44 3.67
N TRP A 305 22.15 -16.39 4.06
CA TRP A 305 21.57 -15.30 4.87
C TRP A 305 21.97 -15.35 6.36
N GLU A 306 22.58 -16.43 6.83
CA GLU A 306 23.16 -16.57 8.17
C GLU A 306 24.70 -16.47 8.14
N ARG A 307 25.31 -16.34 6.96
CA ARG A 307 26.75 -16.06 6.82
C ARG A 307 26.97 -14.57 7.06
N SER A 308 27.99 -14.25 7.85
CA SER A 308 28.29 -12.86 8.20
C SER A 308 28.59 -12.03 6.95
N PRO A 309 28.29 -10.73 6.95
CA PRO A 309 28.81 -9.77 5.97
C PRO A 309 30.35 -9.60 5.97
N ASP A 310 31.11 -10.54 6.58
CA ASP A 310 32.57 -10.62 6.67
C ASP A 310 33.21 -11.91 6.07
N TRP A 311 32.44 -12.81 5.44
CA TRP A 311 32.87 -14.22 5.38
C TRP A 311 33.91 -14.65 4.30
N ARG A 312 34.18 -13.85 3.26
CA ARG A 312 35.18 -14.06 2.16
C ARG A 312 35.56 -12.73 1.47
N ALA A 313 36.76 -12.17 1.66
CA ALA A 313 37.00 -10.82 1.10
C ALA A 313 37.18 -10.84 -0.40
N TYR A 314 36.42 -9.94 -1.02
CA TYR A 314 36.32 -9.77 -2.44
C TYR A 314 37.47 -8.91 -2.98
N GLU A 315 38.37 -9.51 -3.76
CA GLU A 315 39.46 -8.81 -4.46
C GLU A 315 39.08 -8.59 -5.93
N GLY A 316 37.98 -7.87 -6.16
CA GLY A 316 37.40 -7.65 -7.50
C GLY A 316 36.40 -6.49 -7.56
N ALA A 317 35.89 -6.21 -8.76
CA ALA A 317 34.87 -5.19 -9.01
C ALA A 317 33.46 -5.74 -8.77
N ASP A 318 32.76 -5.19 -7.79
CA ASP A 318 31.43 -5.64 -7.34
C ASP A 318 30.32 -5.28 -8.36
N LEU A 319 29.47 -6.25 -8.72
CA LEU A 319 28.25 -6.06 -9.52
C LEU A 319 26.97 -6.09 -8.66
N GLY A 320 27.10 -6.01 -7.33
CA GLY A 320 26.02 -6.18 -6.37
C GLY A 320 25.45 -7.60 -6.37
N GLY A 321 26.25 -8.59 -6.75
CA GLY A 321 25.83 -9.98 -7.03
C GLY A 321 26.25 -11.01 -5.97
N ARG A 322 26.73 -10.55 -4.82
CA ARG A 322 27.24 -11.41 -3.73
C ARG A 322 26.13 -12.30 -3.16
N CYS A 323 26.49 -13.52 -2.79
CA CYS A 323 25.61 -14.58 -2.32
C CYS A 323 24.43 -14.92 -3.28
N LYS A 324 24.51 -14.52 -4.56
CA LYS A 324 23.41 -14.64 -5.54
C LYS A 324 23.86 -15.34 -6.82
N ILE A 325 22.92 -16.07 -7.43
CA ILE A 325 23.05 -16.79 -8.71
C ILE A 325 22.33 -15.96 -9.77
N ARG A 326 23.06 -15.42 -10.75
CA ARG A 326 22.54 -14.55 -11.82
C ARG A 326 22.82 -15.13 -13.20
N VAL A 327 21.83 -15.08 -14.09
CA VAL A 327 22.00 -15.43 -15.52
C VAL A 327 21.76 -14.19 -16.37
N TYR A 328 22.80 -13.74 -17.08
CA TYR A 328 22.73 -12.60 -17.98
C TYR A 328 22.37 -13.07 -19.40
N SER A 329 21.38 -12.41 -20.03
CA SER A 329 20.95 -12.73 -21.39
C SER A 329 20.47 -11.50 -22.18
N SER A 330 20.00 -11.69 -23.42
CA SER A 330 19.55 -10.63 -24.33
C SER A 330 18.14 -10.94 -24.85
N THR A 331 17.26 -9.94 -24.83
CA THR A 331 15.90 -10.00 -25.39
C THR A 331 15.89 -9.70 -26.89
N THR A 332 16.79 -8.84 -27.35
CA THR A 332 16.82 -8.31 -28.72
C THR A 332 17.60 -9.19 -29.71
N THR A 333 18.23 -10.28 -29.24
CA THR A 333 19.10 -11.11 -30.07
C THR A 333 18.38 -11.72 -31.29
N SER A 334 18.90 -11.39 -32.46
CA SER A 334 18.52 -11.99 -33.75
C SER A 334 19.11 -13.40 -33.96
N SER A 335 20.07 -13.81 -33.12
CA SER A 335 20.71 -15.13 -33.18
C SER A 335 19.75 -16.21 -32.68
N ALA A 336 19.29 -17.06 -33.59
CA ALA A 336 18.49 -18.24 -33.26
C ALA A 336 19.24 -19.23 -32.33
N VAL A 337 20.57 -19.30 -32.45
CA VAL A 337 21.42 -20.12 -31.57
C VAL A 337 21.40 -19.54 -30.15
N THR A 338 21.61 -18.23 -29.98
CA THR A 338 21.57 -17.58 -28.66
C THR A 338 20.21 -17.75 -28.00
N ARG A 339 19.11 -17.63 -28.76
CA ARG A 339 17.76 -17.85 -28.25
C ARG A 339 17.55 -19.29 -27.76
N LYS A 340 17.97 -20.29 -28.54
CA LYS A 340 17.94 -21.71 -28.16
C LYS A 340 18.77 -21.98 -26.89
N ASN A 341 19.98 -21.42 -26.82
CA ASN A 341 20.86 -21.57 -25.67
C ASN A 341 20.25 -20.95 -24.39
N ASN A 342 19.56 -19.80 -24.51
CA ASN A 342 18.79 -19.22 -23.39
C ASN A 342 17.67 -20.19 -22.94
N GLU A 343 16.84 -20.68 -23.87
CA GLU A 343 15.73 -21.60 -23.57
C GLU A 343 16.18 -22.93 -22.94
N GLU A 344 17.30 -23.49 -23.40
CA GLU A 344 17.83 -24.74 -22.85
C GLU A 344 18.47 -24.54 -21.47
N MET A 345 19.07 -23.37 -21.22
CA MET A 345 19.53 -22.98 -19.88
C MET A 345 18.35 -22.70 -18.92
N MET A 346 17.24 -22.11 -19.37
CA MET A 346 15.99 -22.00 -18.58
C MET A 346 15.53 -23.38 -18.11
N ARG A 347 15.35 -24.32 -19.06
CA ARG A 347 14.86 -25.68 -18.79
C ARG A 347 15.80 -26.50 -17.90
N LEU A 348 17.08 -26.15 -17.84
CA LEU A 348 18.03 -26.75 -16.91
C LEU A 348 17.80 -26.26 -15.48
N PHE A 349 17.73 -24.94 -15.26
CA PHE A 349 17.51 -24.33 -13.94
C PHE A 349 16.08 -24.56 -13.42
N GLU A 350 15.11 -24.75 -14.31
CA GLU A 350 13.79 -25.33 -14.02
C GLU A 350 13.93 -26.74 -13.43
N ARG A 351 14.57 -27.66 -14.16
CA ARG A 351 14.73 -29.07 -13.76
C ARG A 351 15.51 -29.24 -12.45
N MET A 352 16.54 -28.42 -12.22
CA MET A 352 17.36 -28.43 -11.01
C MET A 352 16.69 -27.74 -9.81
N GLY A 353 15.48 -27.18 -9.97
CA GLY A 353 14.76 -26.50 -8.89
C GLY A 353 15.34 -25.13 -8.47
N VAL A 354 16.45 -24.70 -9.08
CA VAL A 354 17.20 -23.48 -8.74
C VAL A 354 16.32 -22.23 -8.80
N HIS A 355 15.36 -22.23 -9.75
CA HIS A 355 14.36 -21.18 -9.93
C HIS A 355 13.44 -20.88 -8.74
N ASN A 356 13.41 -21.73 -7.71
CA ASN A 356 12.61 -21.50 -6.48
C ASN A 356 13.48 -21.17 -5.25
N ARG A 357 14.78 -20.93 -5.42
CA ARG A 357 15.67 -20.60 -4.31
C ARG A 357 15.70 -19.08 -4.07
N PRO A 358 15.80 -18.61 -2.81
CA PRO A 358 15.88 -17.18 -2.50
C PRO A 358 17.19 -16.52 -2.95
N ASP A 359 18.23 -17.30 -3.27
CA ASP A 359 19.51 -16.82 -3.78
C ASP A 359 19.61 -16.78 -5.31
N PHE A 360 18.50 -16.95 -6.04
CA PHE A 360 18.45 -16.89 -7.51
C PHE A 360 17.81 -15.58 -7.99
N GLU A 361 18.59 -14.73 -8.67
CA GLU A 361 18.14 -13.50 -9.33
C GLU A 361 18.33 -13.63 -10.86
N PRO A 362 17.37 -14.22 -11.58
CA PRO A 362 17.66 -14.74 -12.91
C PRO A 362 17.27 -13.80 -14.05
N TRP A 363 17.77 -14.15 -15.24
CA TRP A 363 17.36 -13.55 -16.52
C TRP A 363 17.54 -12.03 -16.59
N VAL A 364 18.66 -11.55 -16.05
CA VAL A 364 19.03 -10.13 -16.09
C VAL A 364 19.32 -9.74 -17.54
N MET A 365 18.45 -8.88 -18.09
CA MET A 365 18.46 -8.55 -19.51
C MET A 365 19.46 -7.44 -19.82
N VAL A 366 20.57 -7.82 -20.44
CA VAL A 366 21.71 -6.95 -20.77
C VAL A 366 21.33 -5.82 -21.76
N ASP A 367 20.22 -5.99 -22.47
CA ASP A 367 19.64 -4.98 -23.37
C ASP A 367 18.82 -3.90 -22.63
N LEU A 368 18.40 -4.17 -21.39
CA LEU A 368 17.65 -3.26 -20.51
C LEU A 368 18.54 -2.60 -19.44
N MET A 369 19.83 -2.96 -19.40
CA MET A 369 20.80 -2.39 -18.48
C MET A 369 21.33 -1.05 -18.94
N ASP A 370 21.65 -0.19 -17.97
CA ASP A 370 22.47 0.98 -18.20
C ASP A 370 23.82 0.60 -18.81
N LYS A 371 24.27 1.42 -19.77
CA LYS A 371 25.47 1.12 -20.55
C LYS A 371 26.70 0.90 -19.66
N ALA A 372 26.84 1.70 -18.60
CA ALA A 372 27.98 1.64 -17.69
C ALA A 372 28.08 0.28 -16.99
N ASP A 373 26.96 -0.27 -16.51
CA ASP A 373 26.94 -1.52 -15.75
C ASP A 373 27.01 -2.75 -16.64
N ARG A 374 26.35 -2.72 -17.81
CA ARG A 374 26.57 -3.73 -18.85
C ARG A 374 28.05 -3.86 -19.23
N ASP A 375 28.71 -2.73 -19.45
CA ASP A 375 30.09 -2.74 -19.95
C ASP A 375 31.04 -3.32 -18.85
N LYS A 376 30.74 -3.14 -17.55
CA LYS A 376 31.39 -3.87 -16.43
C LYS A 376 31.16 -5.38 -16.48
N VAL A 377 29.93 -5.84 -16.70
CA VAL A 377 29.59 -7.29 -16.76
C VAL A 377 30.41 -7.97 -17.86
N PHE A 378 30.53 -7.35 -19.04
CA PHE A 378 31.33 -7.87 -20.14
C PHE A 378 32.85 -7.82 -19.89
N GLU A 379 33.33 -6.78 -19.19
CA GLU A 379 34.74 -6.70 -18.78
C GLU A 379 35.09 -7.83 -17.81
N LYS A 380 34.23 -8.06 -16.81
CA LYS A 380 34.40 -9.09 -15.78
C LYS A 380 34.27 -10.53 -16.29
N ALA A 381 33.37 -10.77 -17.26
CA ALA A 381 33.26 -12.06 -17.93
C ALA A 381 34.40 -12.33 -18.94
N GLY A 382 35.16 -11.30 -19.34
CA GLY A 382 36.14 -11.36 -20.43
C GLY A 382 35.51 -11.65 -21.82
N THR A 383 34.18 -11.67 -21.94
CA THR A 383 33.45 -12.03 -23.15
C THR A 383 32.18 -11.21 -23.32
N ARG A 384 31.65 -11.19 -24.55
CA ARG A 384 30.35 -10.59 -24.92
C ARG A 384 29.35 -11.63 -25.45
N GLN A 385 29.64 -12.91 -25.28
CA GLN A 385 28.75 -14.00 -25.69
C GLN A 385 27.73 -14.29 -24.58
N LEU A 386 26.46 -14.41 -24.96
CA LEU A 386 25.33 -14.68 -24.05
C LEU A 386 24.71 -16.05 -24.39
N PRO A 387 24.08 -16.75 -23.43
CA PRO A 387 23.93 -16.39 -22.02
C PRO A 387 25.22 -16.61 -21.20
N MET A 388 25.34 -15.88 -20.09
CA MET A 388 26.44 -16.00 -19.11
C MET A 388 25.91 -16.30 -17.71
N LEU A 389 26.50 -17.29 -17.03
CA LEU A 389 26.21 -17.63 -15.64
C LEU A 389 27.22 -16.98 -14.70
N PHE A 390 26.71 -16.22 -13.73
CA PHE A 390 27.45 -15.67 -12.60
C PHE A 390 26.87 -16.20 -11.28
N VAL A 391 27.74 -16.47 -10.32
CA VAL A 391 27.44 -17.22 -9.09
C VAL A 391 28.35 -16.56 -8.03
N ASP A 392 27.79 -15.99 -6.94
CA ASP A 392 28.49 -15.12 -5.94
C ASP A 392 29.42 -14.07 -6.59
N ASP A 393 28.87 -13.41 -7.62
CA ASP A 393 29.56 -12.41 -8.43
C ASP A 393 30.86 -12.88 -9.14
N GLU A 394 31.12 -14.19 -9.22
CA GLU A 394 32.14 -14.80 -10.07
C GLU A 394 31.55 -15.33 -11.39
N TYR A 395 32.31 -15.26 -12.48
CA TYR A 395 31.90 -15.76 -13.80
C TYR A 395 32.23 -17.26 -13.94
N ILE A 396 31.20 -18.10 -13.99
CA ILE A 396 31.34 -19.57 -14.08
C ILE A 396 31.43 -20.04 -15.54
N GLY A 397 30.78 -19.33 -16.47
CA GLY A 397 30.90 -19.59 -17.90
C GLY A 397 29.67 -19.22 -18.73
N GLY A 398 29.83 -19.36 -20.05
CA GLY A 398 28.72 -19.33 -21.00
C GLY A 398 28.03 -20.69 -21.14
N TYR A 399 26.98 -20.73 -21.97
CA TYR A 399 26.15 -21.92 -22.24
C TYR A 399 26.91 -23.26 -22.28
N ASP A 400 27.93 -23.39 -23.14
CA ASP A 400 28.61 -24.67 -23.37
C ASP A 400 29.31 -25.19 -22.10
N ARG A 401 29.91 -24.28 -21.32
CA ARG A 401 30.58 -24.61 -20.04
C ARG A 401 29.58 -24.98 -18.94
N VAL A 402 28.40 -24.35 -18.92
CA VAL A 402 27.35 -24.68 -17.96
C VAL A 402 26.77 -26.07 -18.24
N MET A 403 26.60 -26.44 -19.52
CA MET A 403 26.15 -27.79 -19.89
C MET A 403 27.21 -28.85 -19.57
N GLU A 404 28.49 -28.59 -19.83
CA GLU A 404 29.61 -29.46 -19.43
C GLU A 404 29.63 -29.72 -17.91
N LEU A 405 29.53 -28.65 -17.10
CA LEU A 405 29.50 -28.74 -15.63
C LEU A 405 28.26 -29.49 -15.10
N ASN A 406 27.15 -29.46 -15.83
CA ASN A 406 25.98 -30.26 -15.51
C ASN A 406 26.22 -31.76 -15.79
N GLU A 407 26.85 -32.10 -16.92
CA GLU A 407 27.18 -33.49 -17.25
C GLU A 407 28.21 -34.11 -16.28
N THR A 408 29.11 -33.31 -15.70
CA THR A 408 30.05 -33.77 -14.65
C THR A 408 29.46 -33.84 -13.24
N ASN A 409 28.22 -33.37 -13.02
CA ASN A 409 27.62 -33.13 -11.70
C ASN A 409 28.49 -32.21 -10.82
N GLU A 410 29.17 -31.23 -11.42
CA GLU A 410 29.91 -30.19 -10.71
C GLU A 410 29.08 -28.91 -10.59
N LEU A 411 28.16 -28.67 -11.53
CA LEU A 411 27.22 -27.53 -11.49
C LEU A 411 26.39 -27.52 -10.20
N GLU A 412 25.89 -28.68 -9.73
CA GLU A 412 25.16 -28.75 -8.45
C GLU A 412 26.03 -28.29 -7.26
N LYS A 413 27.33 -28.59 -7.27
CA LYS A 413 28.26 -28.21 -6.19
C LYS A 413 28.61 -26.73 -6.26
N ILE A 414 28.80 -26.19 -7.46
CA ILE A 414 29.04 -24.75 -7.70
C ILE A 414 27.82 -23.94 -7.27
N LEU A 415 26.61 -24.43 -7.54
CA LEU A 415 25.36 -23.81 -7.11
C LEU A 415 25.04 -24.04 -5.61
N GLN A 416 25.85 -24.75 -4.81
CA GLN A 416 25.57 -25.04 -3.38
C GLN A 416 26.19 -24.06 -2.37
N TYR A 417 27.25 -23.34 -2.78
CA TYR A 417 27.97 -22.25 -2.06
C TYR A 417 28.75 -22.49 -0.75
#